data_AF-A0A351XDG9-F1
#
_entry.id   AF-A0A351XDG9-F1
#
_cell.length_a   1.000
_cell.length_b   1.000
_cell.length_c   1.000
_cell.angle_alpha   90.00
_cell.angle_beta   90.00
_cell.angle_gamma   90.00
#
_symmetry.space_group_name_H-M   'P 1'
#
loop_
_entity.id
_entity.type
_entity.pdbx_description
1 polymer ?
#
loop_
_entity_poly.entity_id
_entity_poly.type
_entity_poly.pdbx_seq_one_letter_code
_entity_poly.pdbx_strand_id
1 'polypeptide(L)' 'RSRICHHGIARVGATATVQATVVDRFETRSGTRAVLDVTISVDGALVATIEHEAIVALHPTG' A
#
# COMPACT_ATOMS: atom_id res chain seq x y z
N ARG A 1 4.39 1.40 -8.07
CA ARG A 1 4.41 -0.06 -8.34
C ARG A 1 3.76 -0.77 -7.16
N SER A 2 3.04 -1.86 -7.39
CA SER A 2 2.45 -2.67 -6.31
C SER A 2 2.88 -4.12 -6.41
N ARG A 3 3.13 -4.75 -5.27
CA ARG A 3 3.20 -6.21 -5.12
C ARG A 3 2.07 -6.63 -4.19
N ILE A 4 1.20 -7.51 -4.67
CA ILE A 4 0.02 -7.95 -3.93
C ILE A 4 0.14 -9.45 -3.64
N CYS A 5 -0.12 -9.85 -2.41
CA CYS A 5 -0.21 -11.25 -1.99
C CYS A 5 -1.64 -11.51 -1.48
N HIS A 6 -2.26 -12.59 -1.95
CA HIS A 6 -3.60 -13.00 -1.54
C HIS A 6 -3.49 -14.11 -0.51
N HIS A 7 -4.14 -13.93 0.65
CA HIS A 7 -4.10 -14.86 1.78
C HIS A 7 -5.45 -15.54 2.02
N GLY A 8 -6.53 -14.98 1.50
CA GLY A 8 -7.87 -15.53 1.65
C GLY A 8 -8.89 -14.87 0.72
N ILE A 9 -10.15 -15.25 0.89
CA ILE A 9 -11.26 -14.74 0.08
C ILE A 9 -12.18 -13.91 0.97
N ALA A 10 -12.42 -12.66 0.58
CA ALA A 10 -13.50 -11.85 1.13
C ALA A 10 -14.77 -12.05 0.31
N ARG A 11 -15.93 -12.12 0.98
CA ARG A 11 -17.23 -12.16 0.29
C ARG A 11 -17.60 -10.76 -0.22
N VAL A 12 -18.34 -10.72 -1.33
CA VAL A 12 -18.96 -9.47 -1.81
C VAL A 12 -19.87 -8.91 -0.71
N GLY A 13 -19.77 -7.60 -0.47
CA GLY A 13 -20.49 -6.90 0.59
C GLY A 13 -19.83 -6.94 1.96
N ALA A 14 -18.71 -7.67 2.14
CA ALA A 14 -17.95 -7.63 3.37
C ALA A 14 -17.29 -6.26 3.58
N THR A 15 -17.14 -5.85 4.85
CA THR A 15 -16.38 -4.67 5.23
C THR A 15 -14.95 -5.08 5.56
N ALA A 16 -13.97 -4.45 4.91
CA ALA A 16 -12.56 -4.70 5.18
C ALA A 16 -11.96 -3.60 6.06
N THR A 17 -11.12 -3.99 7.01
CA THR A 17 -10.19 -3.09 7.68
C THR A 17 -8.90 -3.05 6.87
N VAL A 18 -8.47 -1.85 6.50
CA VAL A 18 -7.20 -1.61 5.81
C VAL A 18 -6.30 -0.84 6.76
N GLN A 19 -5.11 -1.38 7.02
CA GLN A 19 -4.07 -0.67 7.76
C GLN A 19 -2.87 -0.49 6.84
N ALA A 20 -2.31 0.72 6.80
CA ALA A 20 -1.15 1.04 5.98
C ALA A 20 -0.07 1.68 6.85
N THR A 21 1.16 1.18 6.71
CA THR A 21 2.35 1.71 7.38
C THR A 21 3.31 2.21 6.32
N VAL A 22 3.79 3.45 6.43
CA VAL A 22 4.89 3.93 5.60
C VAL A 22 6.17 3.31 6.14
N VAL A 23 6.79 2.42 5.37
CA VAL A 23 7.99 1.69 5.78
C VAL A 23 9.27 2.29 5.22
N ASP A 24 9.17 3.06 4.13
CA ASP A 24 10.31 3.77 3.56
C ASP A 24 9.89 5.09 2.90
N ARG A 25 10.81 6.05 2.87
CA ARG A 25 10.72 7.30 2.14
C ARG A 25 12.10 7.67 1.60
N PHE A 26 12.16 7.94 0.29
CA PHE A 26 13.42 8.29 -0.36
C PHE A 26 13.23 9.21 -1.55
N GLU A 27 14.29 9.94 -1.88
CA GLU A 27 14.30 10.87 -3.00
C GLU A 27 14.68 10.18 -4.31
N THR A 28 14.07 10.63 -5.40
CA THR A 28 14.42 10.23 -6.76
C THR A 28 14.59 11.46 -7.63
N ARG A 29 15.10 11.30 -8.86
CA ARG A 29 15.22 12.43 -9.80
C ARG A 29 13.88 13.14 -10.04
N SER A 30 12.78 12.38 -10.07
CA SER A 30 11.43 12.89 -10.29
C SER A 30 10.74 13.45 -9.04
N GLY A 31 11.30 13.25 -7.85
CA GLY A 31 10.72 13.68 -6.57
C GLY A 31 10.71 12.58 -5.50
N THR A 32 10.04 12.86 -4.39
CA THR A 32 9.97 11.97 -3.23
C THR A 32 9.05 10.79 -3.47
N ARG A 33 9.53 9.59 -3.15
CA ARG A 33 8.73 8.36 -3.15
C ARG A 33 8.57 7.81 -1.74
N ALA A 34 7.45 7.11 -1.52
CA ALA A 34 7.15 6.40 -0.29
C ALA A 34 6.77 4.95 -0.59
N VAL A 35 7.21 4.04 0.27
CA VAL A 35 6.80 2.63 0.27
C VAL A 35 5.85 2.42 1.44
N LEU A 36 4.70 1.82 1.16
CA LEU A 36 3.70 1.42 2.14
C LEU A 36 3.60 -0.09 2.21
N ASP A 37 3.60 -0.61 3.43
CA ASP A 37 3.11 -1.96 3.72
C ASP A 37 1.65 -1.85 4.18
N VAL A 38 0.78 -2.55 3.46
CA VAL A 38 -0.66 -2.52 3.67
C VAL A 38 -1.14 -3.91 4.03
N THR A 39 -1.93 -4.01 5.11
CA THR A 39 -2.67 -5.20 5.50
C THR A 39 -4.16 -4.96 5.29
N ILE A 40 -4.82 -5.96 4.71
CA ILE A 40 -6.26 -5.94 4.49
C ILE A 40 -6.85 -7.15 5.19
N SER A 41 -7.80 -6.91 6.09
CA SER A 41 -8.45 -7.94 6.89
C SER A 41 -9.97 -7.80 6.85
N VAL A 42 -10.69 -8.91 6.94
CA VAL A 42 -12.15 -8.98 7.04
C VAL A 42 -12.50 -9.85 8.25
N ASP A 43 -13.38 -9.37 9.12
CA ASP A 43 -13.77 -10.07 10.36
C ASP A 43 -12.55 -10.52 11.21
N GLY A 44 -11.49 -9.70 11.21
CA GLY A 44 -10.22 -9.98 11.89
C GLY A 44 -9.27 -10.95 11.17
N ALA A 45 -9.69 -11.57 10.07
CA ALA A 45 -8.86 -12.48 9.28
C ALA A 45 -8.16 -11.75 8.13
N LEU A 46 -6.85 -12.01 7.95
CA LEU A 46 -6.05 -11.43 6.86
C LEU A 46 -6.50 -11.98 5.50
N VAL A 47 -6.82 -11.08 4.56
CA VAL A 47 -7.23 -11.45 3.20
C VAL A 47 -6.18 -11.11 2.15
N ALA A 48 -5.45 -10.00 2.33
CA ALA A 48 -4.39 -9.60 1.39
C ALA A 48 -3.34 -8.71 2.07
N THR A 49 -2.14 -8.73 1.52
CA THR A 49 -1.10 -7.73 1.83
C THR A 49 -0.63 -7.06 0.55
N ILE A 50 -0.28 -5.78 0.65
CA ILE A 50 0.23 -4.99 -0.47
C ILE A 50 1.48 -4.25 -0.03
N GLU A 51 2.57 -4.45 -0.76
CA GLU A 51 3.70 -3.52 -0.75
C GLU A 51 3.47 -2.54 -1.90
N HIS A 52 3.32 -1.26 -1.60
CA HIS A 52 3.02 -0.23 -2.58
C HIS A 52 4.01 0.92 -2.55
N GLU A 53 4.62 1.19 -3.69
CA GLU A 53 5.58 2.27 -3.86
C GLU A 53 5.00 3.36 -4.76
N ALA A 54 4.81 4.56 -4.21
CA ALA A 54 4.20 5.71 -4.87
C ALA A 54 5.12 6.92 -4.88
N ILE A 55 4.98 7.79 -5.89
CA ILE A 55 5.50 9.15 -5.82
C ILE A 55 4.51 9.99 -5.00
N VAL A 56 5.02 10.71 -4.00
CA VAL A 56 4.19 11.48 -3.05
C VAL A 56 4.43 12.98 -3.16
N ALA A 57 5.54 13.37 -3.79
CA ALA A 57 5.83 14.75 -4.18
C ALA A 57 6.65 14.74 -5.48
N LEU A 58 6.42 15.72 -6.35
CA LEU A 58 7.24 15.96 -7.53
C LEU A 58 8.33 16.98 -7.23
N HIS A 59 9.51 16.82 -7.81
CA HIS A 59 10.46 17.93 -7.85
C HIS A 59 9.92 19.04 -8.76
N PRO A 60 10.20 20.32 -8.42
CA PRO A 60 9.89 21.43 -9.32
C PRO A 60 10.58 21.20 -10.67
N THR A 61 9.82 21.30 -11.76
CA THR A 61 10.42 21.46 -13.09
C THR A 61 10.93 22.89 -13.20
N GLY A 62 12.26 23.03 -13.27
CA GLY A 62 12.92 24.30 -13.63
C GLY A 62 12.81 24.62 -15.11
#